data_AF-A0A9E5V7X2-F1
#
_entry.id   AF-A0A9E5V7X2-F1
#
_cell.length_a   1.000
_cell.length_b   1.000
_cell.length_c   1.000
_cell.angle_alpha   90.00
_cell.angle_beta   90.00
_cell.angle_gamma   90.00
#
_symmetry.space_group_name_H-M   'P 1'
#
loop_
_entity.id
_entity.type
_entity.pdbx_description
1 polymer ?
#
loop_
_entity_poly.entity_id
_entity_poly.type
_entity_poly.pdbx_seq_one_letter_code
_entity_poly.pdbx_strand_id
1 'polypeptide(L)'
;MLSWFQVPEDIKQLLILAADNWQDTSVSEEYLNQALAKTNDSIDVLVAAYRYFYYKNNYQMALQTASRVINKVKITENIPDNWEQAKSILINRREDEPIRLYLTAYAASGLVLAKLGEIEQAKTICMQIKEIDTKNEFQSASILLDILTRPPEEDD
;
A
#
# COMPACT_ATOMS: atom_id res chain seq x y z
N MET A 1 -14.46 15.97 -10.47
CA MET A 1 -15.17 15.56 -9.24
C MET A 1 -14.69 14.16 -8.90
N LEU A 2 -13.83 14.00 -7.89
CA LEU A 2 -13.23 12.71 -7.50
C LEU A 2 -14.33 11.86 -6.84
N SER A 3 -15.01 11.04 -7.64
CA SER A 3 -16.30 10.42 -7.30
C SER A 3 -16.22 9.16 -6.45
N TRP A 4 -15.06 8.67 -6.02
CA TRP A 4 -14.96 7.29 -5.47
C TRP A 4 -14.46 7.21 -4.02
N PHE A 5 -14.92 8.12 -3.16
CA PHE A 5 -14.77 7.95 -1.72
C PHE A 5 -16.15 7.69 -1.11
N GLN A 6 -16.40 6.47 -0.63
CA GLN A 6 -17.60 6.14 0.14
C GLN A 6 -17.40 6.58 1.60
N VAL A 7 -17.04 7.85 1.79
CA VAL A 7 -16.83 8.46 3.10
C VAL A 7 -17.82 9.61 3.32
N PRO A 8 -18.20 9.89 4.57
CA PRO A 8 -19.03 11.04 4.90
C PRO A 8 -18.45 12.37 4.40
N GLU A 9 -19.31 13.36 4.17
CA GLU A 9 -18.92 14.64 3.56
C GLU A 9 -17.90 15.42 4.40
N ASP A 10 -17.99 15.35 5.72
CA ASP A 10 -17.01 15.96 6.63
C ASP A 10 -15.62 15.34 6.48
N ILE A 11 -15.53 14.03 6.22
CA ILE A 11 -14.27 13.34 5.93
C ILE A 11 -13.72 13.74 4.56
N LYS A 12 -14.59 13.85 3.54
CA LYS A 12 -14.16 14.34 2.22
C LYS A 12 -13.59 15.75 2.32
N GLN A 13 -14.23 16.62 3.09
CA GLN A 13 -13.77 17.99 3.29
C GLN A 13 -12.38 18.02 3.93
N LEU A 14 -12.11 17.17 4.93
CA LEU A 14 -10.78 17.05 5.53
C LEU A 14 -9.72 16.59 4.51
N LEU A 15 -10.04 15.61 3.65
CA LEU A 15 -9.12 15.16 2.61
C LEU A 15 -8.85 16.23 1.54
N ILE A 16 -9.87 17.02 1.18
CA ILE A 16 -9.72 18.17 0.28
C ILE A 16 -8.83 19.23 0.93
N LEU A 17 -9.07 19.57 2.20
CA LEU A 17 -8.24 20.54 2.93
C LEU A 17 -6.78 20.07 3.05
N ALA A 18 -6.54 18.78 3.26
CA ALA A 18 -5.20 18.22 3.21
C ALA A 18 -4.55 18.45 1.84
N ALA A 19 -5.25 18.15 0.74
CA ALA A 19 -4.74 18.35 -0.61
C ALA A 19 -4.51 19.84 -0.97
N ASP A 20 -5.43 20.73 -0.60
CA ASP A 20 -5.33 22.17 -0.87
C ASP A 20 -4.16 22.81 -0.13
N ASN A 21 -3.83 22.31 1.07
CA ASN A 21 -2.70 22.77 1.85
C ASN A 21 -1.41 21.99 1.55
N TRP A 22 -1.31 21.27 0.43
CA TRP A 22 -0.17 20.40 0.12
C TRP A 22 1.21 21.06 0.30
N GLN A 23 1.36 22.37 0.06
CA GLN A 23 2.65 23.05 0.25
C GLN A 23 3.02 23.23 1.73
N ASP A 24 2.04 23.37 2.61
CA ASP A 24 2.24 23.40 4.06
C ASP A 24 2.06 21.99 4.63
N THR A 25 3.17 21.24 4.71
CA THR A 25 3.16 19.86 5.18
C THR A 25 2.53 19.71 6.57
N SER A 26 2.74 20.67 7.48
CA SER A 26 2.21 20.57 8.84
C SER A 26 0.69 20.69 8.84
N VAL A 27 0.15 21.69 8.13
CA VAL A 27 -1.30 21.91 8.05
C VAL A 27 -1.98 20.80 7.26
N SER A 28 -1.36 20.37 6.16
CA SER A 28 -1.87 19.29 5.31
C SER A 28 -1.97 17.96 6.05
N GLU A 29 -0.91 17.59 6.79
CA GLU A 29 -0.86 16.36 7.57
C GLU A 29 -1.85 16.38 8.73
N GLU A 30 -2.06 17.52 9.37
CA GLU A 30 -3.05 17.69 10.43
C GLU A 30 -4.47 17.35 9.94
N TYR A 31 -4.88 17.88 8.78
CA TYR A 31 -6.20 17.53 8.20
C TYR A 31 -6.32 16.05 7.85
N LEU A 32 -5.24 15.44 7.33
CA LEU A 32 -5.23 14.00 7.05
C LEU A 32 -5.36 13.17 8.33
N ASN A 33 -4.64 13.54 9.39
CA ASN A 33 -4.70 12.86 10.68
C ASN A 33 -6.09 13.00 11.33
N GLN A 34 -6.76 14.15 11.18
CA GLN A 34 -8.14 14.31 11.60
C GLN A 34 -9.10 13.39 10.82
N ALA A 35 -8.92 13.23 9.51
CA ALA A 35 -9.71 12.29 8.72
C ALA A 35 -9.48 10.83 9.16
N LEU A 36 -8.22 10.45 9.43
CA LEU A 36 -7.87 9.14 9.96
C LEU A 36 -8.49 8.89 11.34
N ALA A 37 -8.44 9.86 12.25
CA ALA A 37 -8.97 9.73 13.61
C ALA A 37 -10.52 9.63 13.64
N LYS A 38 -11.20 10.27 12.70
CA LYS A 38 -12.66 10.23 12.59
C LYS A 38 -13.20 8.99 11.89
N THR A 39 -12.34 8.16 11.29
CA THR A 39 -12.75 6.93 10.63
C THR A 39 -12.20 5.71 11.34
N ASN A 40 -13.00 4.66 11.46
CA ASN A 40 -12.55 3.38 12.02
C ASN A 40 -11.77 2.59 10.96
N ASP A 41 -10.61 3.14 10.57
CA ASP A 41 -9.74 2.58 9.53
C ASP A 41 -10.48 2.40 8.20
N SER A 42 -11.20 3.44 7.73
CA SER A 42 -11.84 3.36 6.42
C SER A 42 -10.79 3.10 5.35
N ILE A 43 -11.00 2.08 4.52
CA ILE A 43 -10.05 1.67 3.48
C ILE A 43 -9.73 2.85 2.55
N ASP A 44 -10.75 3.61 2.14
CA ASP A 44 -10.56 4.75 1.25
C ASP A 44 -9.64 5.81 1.88
N VAL A 45 -9.85 6.12 3.17
CA VAL A 45 -9.04 7.10 3.90
C VAL A 45 -7.61 6.59 4.10
N LEU A 46 -7.42 5.30 4.39
CA LEU A 46 -6.10 4.69 4.47
C LEU A 46 -5.37 4.74 3.13
N VAL A 47 -6.05 4.47 2.01
CA VAL A 47 -5.45 4.59 0.68
C VAL A 47 -5.08 6.03 0.35
N ALA A 48 -5.90 7.01 0.74
CA ALA A 48 -5.58 8.43 0.63
C ALA A 48 -4.32 8.78 1.42
N ALA A 49 -4.27 8.35 2.69
CA ALA A 49 -3.16 8.61 3.59
C ALA A 49 -1.86 7.96 3.10
N TYR A 50 -1.92 6.72 2.60
CA TYR A 50 -0.78 6.04 1.99
C TYR A 50 -0.17 6.89 0.86
N ARG A 51 -1.01 7.34 -0.08
CA ARG A 51 -0.56 8.16 -1.21
C ARG A 51 0.04 9.48 -0.74
N TYR A 52 -0.61 10.14 0.21
CA TYR A 52 -0.10 11.37 0.82
C TYR A 52 1.32 11.19 1.37
N PHE A 53 1.50 10.22 2.28
CA PHE A 53 2.80 9.96 2.92
C PHE A 53 3.86 9.51 1.91
N TYR A 54 3.49 8.67 0.94
CA TYR A 54 4.40 8.23 -0.12
C TYR A 54 4.93 9.41 -0.93
N TYR A 55 4.05 10.30 -1.41
CA TYR A 55 4.46 11.45 -2.22
C TYR A 55 5.16 12.54 -1.40
N LYS A 56 4.94 12.59 -0.08
CA LYS A 56 5.72 13.42 0.86
C LYS A 56 7.07 12.81 1.24
N ASN A 57 7.44 11.65 0.70
CA ASN A 57 8.63 10.87 1.08
C ASN A 57 8.65 10.45 2.56
N ASN A 58 7.51 10.49 3.26
CA ASN A 58 7.39 9.94 4.61
C ASN A 58 7.12 8.43 4.52
N TYR A 59 8.15 7.69 4.12
CA TYR A 59 8.06 6.27 3.84
C TYR A 59 7.71 5.43 5.08
N GLN A 60 8.09 5.88 6.28
CA GLN A 60 7.70 5.21 7.53
C GLN A 60 6.18 5.24 7.72
N MET A 61 5.56 6.41 7.57
CA MET A 61 4.10 6.54 7.68
C MET A 61 3.36 5.87 6.53
N ALA A 62 3.92 5.91 5.31
CA ALA A 62 3.38 5.17 4.18
C ALA A 62 3.36 3.66 4.46
N LEU A 63 4.45 3.09 4.98
CA LEU A 63 4.51 1.68 5.34
C LEU A 63 3.49 1.30 6.41
N GLN A 64 3.40 2.10 7.49
CA GLN A 64 2.41 1.88 8.55
C GLN A 64 0.97 1.89 8.01
N THR A 65 0.69 2.81 7.09
CA THR A 65 -0.64 2.92 6.48
C THR A 65 -0.95 1.74 5.56
N ALA A 66 0.01 1.33 4.72
CA ALA A 66 -0.12 0.13 3.89
C ALA A 66 -0.38 -1.12 4.75
N SER A 67 0.35 -1.29 5.85
CA SER A 67 0.17 -2.40 6.80
C SER A 67 -1.23 -2.41 7.42
N ARG A 68 -1.84 -1.25 7.70
CA ARG A 68 -3.23 -1.16 8.19
C ARG A 68 -4.23 -1.64 7.13
N VAL A 69 -4.05 -1.25 5.86
CA VAL A 69 -4.88 -1.74 4.74
C VAL A 69 -4.76 -3.26 4.62
N ILE A 70 -3.53 -3.77 4.57
CA ILE A 70 -3.23 -5.22 4.49
C ILE A 70 -3.92 -5.98 5.62
N ASN A 71 -3.72 -5.56 6.88
CA ASN A 71 -4.30 -6.21 8.04
C ASN A 71 -5.83 -6.18 8.03
N LYS A 72 -6.43 -5.06 7.63
CA LYS A 72 -7.89 -4.94 7.56
C LYS A 72 -8.49 -5.90 6.53
N VAL A 73 -7.86 -6.02 5.36
CA VAL A 73 -8.32 -7.00 4.34
C VAL A 73 -8.07 -8.42 4.83
N LYS A 74 -6.93 -8.73 5.45
CA LYS A 74 -6.66 -10.07 6.01
C LYS A 74 -7.73 -10.52 6.99
N ILE A 75 -8.10 -9.65 7.92
CA ILE A 75 -9.14 -9.94 8.92
C ILE A 75 -10.50 -10.14 8.25
N THR A 76 -10.87 -9.24 7.33
CA THR A 76 -12.20 -9.27 6.69
C THR A 76 -12.37 -10.48 5.77
N GLU A 77 -11.31 -10.85 5.06
CA GLU A 77 -11.30 -11.94 4.07
C GLU A 77 -10.80 -13.27 4.63
N ASN A 78 -10.51 -13.34 5.93
CA ASN A 78 -9.95 -14.50 6.63
C ASN A 78 -8.68 -15.06 5.96
N ILE A 79 -7.77 -14.17 5.55
CA ILE A 79 -6.48 -14.56 4.96
C ILE A 79 -5.51 -14.91 6.11
N PRO A 80 -4.96 -16.13 6.15
CA PRO A 80 -4.07 -16.56 7.21
C PRO A 80 -2.71 -15.86 7.15
N ASP A 81 -1.99 -15.85 8.27
CA ASP A 81 -0.62 -15.30 8.34
C ASP A 81 0.41 -16.16 7.62
N ASN A 82 0.18 -17.47 7.56
CA ASN A 82 1.05 -18.39 6.86
C ASN A 82 0.94 -18.19 5.34
N TRP A 83 2.06 -17.84 4.69
CA TRP A 83 2.08 -17.53 3.26
C TRP A 83 1.58 -18.68 2.38
N GLU A 84 2.01 -19.92 2.63
CA GLU A 84 1.61 -21.06 1.79
C GLU A 84 0.10 -21.29 1.83
N GLN A 85 -0.53 -21.08 2.99
CA GLN A 85 -2.00 -21.14 3.11
C GLN A 85 -2.67 -19.94 2.45
N ALA A 86 -2.14 -18.73 2.66
CA ALA A 86 -2.68 -17.50 2.07
C ALA A 86 -2.60 -17.53 0.54
N LYS A 87 -1.50 -18.01 -0.01
CA LYS A 87 -1.21 -18.09 -1.45
C LYS A 87 -2.32 -18.80 -2.22
N SER A 88 -2.81 -19.94 -1.74
CA SER A 88 -3.91 -20.66 -2.40
C SER A 88 -5.18 -19.81 -2.47
N ILE A 89 -5.53 -19.12 -1.38
CA ILE A 89 -6.69 -18.22 -1.32
C ILE A 89 -6.50 -17.03 -2.28
N LEU A 90 -5.33 -16.40 -2.24
CA LEU A 90 -4.98 -15.25 -3.07
C LEU A 90 -5.01 -15.58 -4.56
N ILE A 91 -4.53 -16.76 -4.97
CA ILE A 91 -4.59 -17.22 -6.37
C ILE A 91 -6.03 -17.44 -6.81
N ASN A 92 -6.81 -18.17 -6.00
CA ASN A 92 -8.18 -18.56 -6.36
C ASN A 92 -9.13 -17.37 -6.42
N ARG A 93 -8.88 -16.35 -5.59
CA ARG A 93 -9.73 -15.17 -5.44
C ARG A 93 -9.08 -13.90 -5.98
N ARG A 94 -8.04 -14.00 -6.80
CA ARG A 94 -7.25 -12.84 -7.26
C ARG A 94 -8.07 -11.76 -7.95
N GLU A 95 -9.18 -12.14 -8.59
CA GLU A 95 -10.05 -11.22 -9.34
C GLU A 95 -11.06 -10.52 -8.41
N ASP A 96 -11.18 -10.95 -7.15
CA ASP A 96 -12.05 -10.32 -6.16
C ASP A 96 -11.46 -8.96 -5.76
N GLU A 97 -12.30 -7.93 -5.69
CA GLU A 97 -11.85 -6.56 -5.41
C GLU A 97 -11.07 -6.41 -4.08
N PRO A 98 -11.48 -7.01 -2.96
CA PRO A 98 -10.71 -6.97 -1.71
C PRO A 98 -9.33 -7.63 -1.85
N ILE A 99 -9.25 -8.75 -2.58
CA ILE A 99 -7.99 -9.48 -2.77
C ILE A 99 -7.03 -8.70 -3.68
N ARG A 100 -7.55 -8.07 -4.74
CA ARG A 100 -6.74 -7.14 -5.55
C ARG A 100 -6.19 -6.01 -4.70
N LEU A 101 -7.01 -5.41 -3.85
CA LEU A 101 -6.57 -4.36 -2.93
C LEU A 101 -5.45 -4.85 -1.99
N TYR A 102 -5.60 -6.06 -1.42
CA TYR A 102 -4.56 -6.67 -0.60
C TYR A 102 -3.25 -6.82 -1.39
N LEU A 103 -3.30 -7.41 -2.58
CA LEU A 103 -2.11 -7.63 -3.41
C LEU A 103 -1.45 -6.31 -3.83
N THR A 104 -2.24 -5.29 -4.19
CA THR A 104 -1.74 -3.95 -4.49
C THR A 104 -1.06 -3.32 -3.26
N ALA A 105 -1.70 -3.36 -2.09
CA ALA A 105 -1.12 -2.81 -0.86
C ALA A 105 0.14 -3.58 -0.42
N TYR A 106 0.16 -4.90 -0.59
CA TYR A 106 1.30 -5.75 -0.28
C TYR A 106 2.48 -5.44 -1.18
N ALA A 107 2.28 -5.39 -2.50
CA ALA A 107 3.29 -4.98 -3.46
C ALA A 107 3.83 -3.56 -3.16
N ALA A 108 2.93 -2.63 -2.84
CA ALA A 108 3.29 -1.26 -2.48
C ALA A 108 4.17 -1.21 -1.21
N SER A 109 3.88 -2.04 -0.21
CA SER A 109 4.72 -2.13 1.00
C SER A 109 6.13 -2.64 0.68
N GLY A 110 6.29 -3.56 -0.28
CA GLY A 110 7.60 -3.99 -0.76
C GLY A 110 8.42 -2.84 -1.36
N LEU A 111 7.78 -1.98 -2.17
CA LEU A 111 8.42 -0.78 -2.72
C LEU A 111 8.83 0.21 -1.62
N VAL A 112 7.98 0.42 -0.62
CA VAL A 112 8.29 1.32 0.49
C VAL A 112 9.42 0.77 1.37
N LEU A 113 9.44 -0.54 1.62
CA LEU A 113 10.54 -1.20 2.34
C LEU A 113 11.87 -1.04 1.59
N ALA A 114 11.87 -1.20 0.26
CA ALA A 114 13.06 -0.95 -0.54
C ALA A 114 13.55 0.51 -0.42
N LYS A 115 12.63 1.48 -0.43
CA LYS A 115 12.96 2.91 -0.21
C LYS A 115 13.53 3.20 1.18
N LEU A 116 13.13 2.42 2.18
CA LEU A 116 13.65 2.50 3.56
C LEU A 116 14.98 1.76 3.75
N GLY A 117 15.48 1.03 2.75
CA GLY A 117 16.69 0.23 2.85
C GLY A 117 16.47 -1.19 3.40
N GLU A 118 15.22 -1.59 3.62
CA GLU A 118 14.83 -2.93 4.10
C GLU A 118 14.78 -3.93 2.93
N ILE A 119 15.94 -4.13 2.29
CA ILE A 119 16.05 -4.80 0.98
C ILE A 119 15.57 -6.26 1.04
N GLU A 120 15.94 -7.02 2.07
CA GLU A 120 15.57 -8.43 2.15
C GLU A 120 14.06 -8.61 2.33
N GLN A 121 13.42 -7.78 3.16
CA GLN A 121 11.97 -7.80 3.32
C GLN A 121 11.26 -7.42 2.01
N ALA A 122 11.76 -6.39 1.31
CA ALA A 122 11.23 -5.99 0.02
C ALA A 122 11.34 -7.11 -1.02
N LYS A 123 12.48 -7.82 -1.09
CA LYS A 123 12.66 -9.00 -1.96
C LYS A 123 11.66 -10.10 -1.64
N THR A 124 11.48 -10.45 -0.37
CA THR A 124 10.51 -11.46 0.05
C THR A 124 9.11 -11.15 -0.47
N ILE A 125 8.65 -9.90 -0.28
CA ILE A 125 7.34 -9.45 -0.77
C ILE A 125 7.25 -9.56 -2.28
N CYS A 126 8.27 -9.11 -3.02
CA CYS A 126 8.22 -9.13 -4.48
C CYS A 126 8.24 -10.56 -5.04
N MET A 127 9.00 -11.48 -4.44
CA MET A 127 8.97 -12.90 -4.80
C MET A 127 7.58 -13.50 -4.56
N GLN A 128 6.98 -13.22 -3.41
CA GLN A 128 5.65 -13.68 -3.06
C GLN A 128 4.58 -13.14 -4.03
N ILE A 129 4.60 -11.86 -4.39
CA ILE A 129 3.70 -11.31 -5.41
C ILE A 129 3.89 -12.01 -6.76
N LYS A 130 5.13 -12.27 -7.18
CA LYS A 130 5.44 -12.97 -8.44
C LYS A 130 4.89 -14.40 -8.49
N GLU A 131 4.77 -15.07 -7.35
CA GLU A 131 4.12 -16.39 -7.27
C GLU A 131 2.60 -16.35 -7.52
N ILE A 132 1.96 -15.20 -7.30
CA ILE A 132 0.52 -14.99 -7.52
C ILE A 132 0.25 -14.41 -8.91
N ASP A 133 1.13 -13.52 -9.38
CA ASP A 133 0.93 -12.68 -10.56
C ASP A 133 1.16 -13.42 -11.89
N THR A 134 0.26 -14.35 -12.20
CA THR A 134 0.28 -15.12 -13.46
C THR A 134 -0.02 -14.30 -14.71
N LYS A 135 -0.56 -13.08 -14.57
CA LYS A 135 -0.96 -12.19 -15.69
C LYS A 135 -0.07 -10.95 -15.84
N ASN A 136 0.93 -10.78 -15.00
CA ASN A 136 1.79 -9.59 -14.96
C ASN A 136 0.99 -8.29 -14.68
N GLU A 137 -0.01 -8.37 -13.80
CA GLU A 137 -0.85 -7.25 -13.35
C GLU A 137 -0.13 -6.39 -12.29
N PHE A 138 0.89 -6.92 -11.62
CA PHE A 138 1.70 -6.27 -10.58
C PHE A 138 3.15 -6.06 -11.03
N GLN A 139 3.35 -5.62 -12.28
CA GLN A 139 4.66 -5.40 -12.91
C GLN A 139 5.66 -4.60 -12.07
N SER A 140 5.18 -3.64 -11.26
CA SER A 140 6.05 -2.86 -10.39
C SER A 140 6.82 -3.72 -9.37
N ALA A 141 6.21 -4.80 -8.87
CA ALA A 141 6.87 -5.72 -7.94
C ALA A 141 7.93 -6.57 -8.66
N SER A 142 7.62 -7.05 -9.87
CA SER A 142 8.57 -7.81 -10.70
C SER A 142 9.80 -6.96 -11.07
N ILE A 143 9.59 -5.73 -11.56
CA ILE A 143 10.68 -4.80 -11.89
C ILE A 143 11.52 -4.48 -10.66
N LEU A 144 10.87 -4.24 -9.51
CA LEU A 144 11.58 -4.00 -8.27
C LEU A 144 12.44 -5.20 -7.87
N LEU A 145 11.92 -6.43 -7.96
CA LEU A 145 12.70 -7.64 -7.67
C LEU A 145 13.93 -7.74 -8.56
N ASP A 146 13.80 -7.46 -9.86
CA ASP A 146 14.91 -7.51 -10.80
C ASP A 146 15.99 -6.47 -10.44
N ILE A 147 15.60 -5.25 -10.05
CA ILE A 147 16.52 -4.22 -9.57
C ILE A 147 17.23 -4.65 -8.29
N LEU A 148 16.48 -5.22 -7.33
CA LEU A 148 17.01 -5.60 -6.01
C LEU A 148 17.90 -6.85 -6.05
N THR A 149 17.77 -7.68 -7.09
CA THR A 149 18.51 -8.95 -7.25
C THR A 149 19.64 -8.85 -8.28
N ARG A 150 19.76 -7.71 -8.97
CA ARG A 150 20.84 -7.46 -9.91
C ARG A 150 22.19 -7.50 -9.18
N PRO A 151 23.16 -8.33 -9.62
CA PRO A 151 24.52 -8.25 -9.08
C PRO A 151 25.08 -6.85 -9.36
N PRO A 152 25.91 -6.28 -8.47
CA PRO A 152 26.61 -5.03 -8.77
C PRO A 152 27.36 -5.24 -10.08
N GLU A 153 27.19 -4.33 -11.04
CA GLU A 153 28.03 -4.33 -12.24
C GLU A 153 29.48 -4.24 -11.75
N GLU A 154 30.33 -5.16 -12.19
CA GLU A 154 31.77 -5.00 -12.03
C GLU A 154 32.11 -3.72 -12.81
N ASP A 155 32.52 -2.67 -12.09
CA ASP A 155 33.08 -1.47 -12.70
C ASP A 155 34.37 -1.91 -13.43
N ASP A 156 34.31 -2.04 -14.76
CA ASP A 156 35.47 -2.22 -15.66
C ASP A 156 36.41 -0.99 -15.62
#